data_AF-A0AA39HEN5-F1
#
_entry.id   AF-A0AA39HEN5-F1
#
_cell.length_a   1.000
_cell.length_b   1.000
_cell.length_c   1.000
_cell.angle_alpha   90.00
_cell.angle_beta   90.00
_cell.angle_gamma   90.00
#
_symmetry.space_group_name_H-M   'P 1'
#
loop_
_entity.id
_entity.type
_entity.pdbx_description
1 polymer ?
#
loop_
_entity_poly.entity_id
_entity_poly.type
_entity_poly.pdbx_seq_one_letter_code
_entity_poly.pdbx_strand_id
1 'polypeptide(L)'
;MVKTMSKYAPRKEHPTKNAVIFRKKKQTEHKKKESENPRSSALRQRGFFDLLDTEEFISVPSCPHGPCLLFAERNSRKRRWFACAVYRSVEGCNFRVDVRTDGSLPKFAVPQPLTFDYRYGECAKQFEHLKKFHHYVFYCQNCEECVSKVDHPTTHTLRGPLNDLAHPSQILSPVSVDEGEAQYWFSDDSIKVITNALTENEVDGVICVGAPCVFEHLGSSTMRRFMLDIDHRFARFFSTTEFAHYSLLVNHFLEIDGYERLAGFLNGLKRAAIVCDPPFGAFMKAILTSLKKLRMDFAKSVEMHNIIAVPIFVGKHLERDGYDMVDYTVKAIEAGLLF
;
A
#
# COMPACT_ATOMS: atom_id res chain seq x y z
N MET A 1 -43.19 19.87 -75.30
CA MET A 1 -43.89 18.88 -74.45
C MET A 1 -43.09 17.59 -74.44
N VAL A 2 -42.55 17.26 -73.26
CA VAL A 2 -42.34 15.90 -72.69
C VAL A 2 -41.67 14.81 -73.54
N LYS A 3 -40.43 14.51 -73.09
CA LYS A 3 -39.72 13.23 -72.97
C LYS A 3 -39.32 12.46 -74.23
N THR A 4 -38.08 12.73 -74.63
CA THR A 4 -37.18 11.83 -75.35
C THR A 4 -36.52 10.83 -74.40
N MET A 5 -36.56 9.55 -74.75
CA MET A 5 -35.60 8.54 -74.32
C MET A 5 -34.70 8.20 -75.51
N SER A 6 -33.39 8.17 -75.30
CA SER A 6 -32.50 7.38 -76.16
C SER A 6 -31.40 6.72 -75.32
N LYS A 7 -31.21 5.45 -75.65
CA LYS A 7 -30.31 4.44 -75.10
C LYS A 7 -28.84 4.84 -75.27
N TYR A 8 -27.94 4.40 -74.39
CA TYR A 8 -26.63 3.81 -74.73
C TYR A 8 -25.92 3.25 -73.47
N ALA A 9 -25.18 2.16 -73.68
CA ALA A 9 -24.59 1.20 -72.73
C ALA A 9 -23.40 1.73 -71.89
N PRO A 10 -23.00 1.04 -70.80
CA PRO A 10 -22.19 1.64 -69.75
C PRO A 10 -20.68 1.54 -70.04
N ARG A 11 -19.95 2.65 -69.87
CA ARG A 11 -18.49 2.70 -69.97
C ARG A 11 -17.89 3.32 -68.70
N LYS A 12 -17.42 2.43 -67.83
CA LYS A 12 -16.34 2.52 -66.82
C LYS A 12 -16.15 3.87 -66.12
N GLU A 13 -16.66 3.94 -64.88
CA GLU A 13 -16.27 4.96 -63.90
C GLU A 13 -14.92 4.60 -63.25
N HIS A 14 -14.05 5.60 -63.14
CA HIS A 14 -12.87 5.60 -62.28
C HIS A 14 -13.25 6.16 -60.90
N PRO A 15 -13.05 5.41 -59.80
CA PRO A 15 -13.02 5.98 -58.47
C PRO A 15 -11.58 6.29 -58.05
N THR A 16 -11.38 7.52 -57.60
CA THR A 16 -10.25 7.99 -56.80
C THR A 16 -10.17 7.25 -55.45
N LYS A 17 -9.01 6.67 -55.14
CA LYS A 17 -8.39 6.53 -53.79
C LYS A 17 -7.12 5.68 -53.93
N ASN A 18 -5.94 6.32 -53.93
CA ASN A 18 -4.66 5.60 -53.90
C ASN A 18 -4.42 5.04 -52.49
N ALA A 19 -4.47 3.72 -52.40
CA ALA A 19 -3.97 2.94 -51.27
C ALA A 19 -2.44 2.94 -51.27
N VAL A 20 -1.82 3.21 -50.12
CA VAL A 20 -0.41 2.86 -49.88
C VAL A 20 -0.38 1.65 -48.96
N ILE A 21 -0.02 0.52 -49.57
CA ILE A 21 0.17 -0.78 -48.95
C ILE A 21 1.53 -0.77 -48.23
N PHE A 22 1.54 -0.85 -46.90
CA PHE A 22 2.77 -1.18 -46.16
C PHE A 22 2.92 -2.70 -46.06
N ARG A 23 3.86 -3.22 -46.84
CA ARG A 23 4.35 -4.61 -46.80
C ARG A 23 4.88 -4.94 -45.40
N LYS A 24 4.36 -6.00 -44.78
CA LYS A 24 4.97 -6.65 -43.60
C LYS A 24 6.35 -7.19 -43.99
N LYS A 25 7.41 -6.55 -43.49
CA LYS A 25 8.75 -7.15 -43.45
C LYS A 25 8.74 -8.22 -42.36
N LYS A 26 8.90 -9.47 -42.77
CA LYS A 26 9.21 -10.61 -41.92
C LYS A 26 10.69 -10.44 -41.49
N GLN A 27 10.93 -9.86 -40.32
CA GLN A 27 12.24 -9.97 -39.68
C GLN A 27 12.27 -11.27 -38.90
N THR A 28 12.97 -12.25 -39.47
CA THR A 28 13.50 -13.41 -38.78
C THR A 28 14.57 -12.93 -37.80
N GLU A 29 14.17 -12.63 -36.57
CA GLU A 29 15.10 -12.60 -35.45
C GLU A 29 15.24 -14.02 -34.90
N HIS A 30 16.45 -14.56 -35.04
CA HIS A 30 16.87 -15.74 -34.33
C HIS A 30 16.70 -15.49 -32.83
N LYS A 31 15.67 -16.10 -32.22
CA LYS A 31 15.64 -16.38 -30.78
C LYS A 31 16.88 -17.22 -30.45
N LYS A 32 17.97 -16.57 -30.09
CA LYS A 32 18.93 -17.18 -29.17
C LYS A 32 18.12 -17.53 -27.94
N LYS A 33 18.03 -18.82 -27.63
CA LYS A 33 17.62 -19.30 -26.31
C LYS A 33 18.62 -18.68 -25.32
N GLU A 34 18.27 -17.54 -24.75
CA GLU A 34 18.85 -17.13 -23.49
C GLU A 34 18.44 -18.19 -22.49
N SER A 35 19.46 -18.90 -22.01
CA SER A 35 19.36 -19.76 -20.85
C SER A 35 18.75 -18.97 -19.71
N GLU A 36 17.57 -19.37 -19.26
CA GLU A 36 16.96 -18.93 -18.01
C GLU A 36 18.01 -19.06 -16.90
N ASN A 37 18.42 -17.91 -16.36
CA ASN A 37 19.29 -17.86 -15.19
C ASN A 37 18.40 -18.01 -13.96
N PRO A 38 18.50 -19.08 -13.15
CA PRO A 38 17.53 -19.40 -12.09
C PRO A 38 17.76 -18.61 -10.79
N ARG A 39 18.17 -17.34 -10.88
CA ARG A 39 18.42 -16.48 -9.71
C ARG A 39 17.77 -15.12 -9.91
N SER A 40 16.43 -15.07 -9.86
CA SER A 40 15.74 -13.79 -9.66
C SER A 40 16.04 -13.32 -8.23
N SER A 41 16.64 -12.14 -8.08
CA SER A 41 17.01 -11.53 -6.80
C SER A 41 15.81 -11.18 -5.90
N ALA A 42 14.59 -11.19 -6.43
CA ALA A 42 13.38 -10.94 -5.65
C ALA A 42 12.93 -12.22 -4.92
N LEU A 43 12.89 -12.18 -3.58
CA LEU A 43 12.36 -13.26 -2.73
C LEU A 43 10.89 -13.58 -3.03
N ARG A 44 10.16 -12.65 -3.69
CA ARG A 44 8.70 -12.68 -3.89
C ARG A 44 8.27 -12.17 -5.27
N GLN A 45 8.92 -12.59 -6.35
CA GLN A 45 8.47 -12.21 -7.70
C GLN A 45 7.06 -12.78 -7.98
N ARG A 46 6.13 -11.91 -8.41
CA ARG A 46 4.74 -12.28 -8.71
C ARG A 46 4.66 -13.42 -9.73
N GLY A 47 3.74 -14.35 -9.50
CA GLY A 47 3.41 -15.44 -10.44
C GLY A 47 4.23 -16.72 -10.28
N PHE A 48 5.30 -16.71 -9.48
CA PHE A 48 6.16 -17.90 -9.27
C PHE A 48 5.81 -18.69 -8.00
N PHE A 49 5.16 -18.05 -7.02
CA PHE A 49 4.95 -18.60 -5.70
C PHE A 49 3.52 -18.37 -5.19
N ASP A 50 3.03 -19.33 -4.40
CA ASP A 50 1.78 -19.27 -3.66
C ASP A 50 2.04 -18.90 -2.20
N LEU A 51 1.08 -18.22 -1.57
CA LEU A 51 1.05 -18.03 -0.12
C LEU A 51 0.27 -19.17 0.54
N LEU A 52 0.83 -19.77 1.58
CA LEU A 52 0.21 -20.82 2.37
C LEU A 52 -0.17 -20.32 3.76
N ASP A 53 -1.12 -21.02 4.38
CA ASP A 53 -1.49 -20.81 5.77
C ASP A 53 -0.45 -21.44 6.71
N THR A 54 -0.28 -20.89 7.90
CA THR A 54 0.77 -21.32 8.85
C THR A 54 0.24 -22.20 9.98
N GLU A 55 -1.01 -22.67 9.90
CA GLU A 55 -1.70 -23.41 10.97
C GLU A 55 -1.02 -24.74 11.34
N GLU A 56 -0.27 -25.33 10.42
CA GLU A 56 0.50 -26.56 10.66
C GLU A 56 1.76 -26.35 11.52
N PHE A 57 2.14 -25.09 11.80
CA PHE A 57 3.34 -24.75 12.56
C PHE A 57 2.98 -24.24 13.96
N ILE A 58 3.62 -24.79 14.98
CA ILE A 58 3.50 -24.36 16.38
C ILE A 58 3.96 -22.90 16.54
N SER A 59 4.97 -22.50 15.79
CA SER A 59 5.48 -21.13 15.78
C SER A 59 5.85 -20.69 14.37
N VAL A 60 5.60 -19.41 14.09
CA VAL A 60 5.96 -18.77 12.82
C VAL A 60 7.33 -18.11 12.99
N PRO A 61 8.32 -18.43 12.13
CA PRO A 61 9.59 -17.72 12.12
C PRO A 61 9.41 -16.20 11.95
N SER A 62 10.19 -15.43 12.70
CA SER A 62 10.22 -13.96 12.60
C SER A 62 11.56 -13.50 12.04
N CYS A 63 11.50 -12.48 11.20
CA CYS A 63 12.66 -11.68 10.81
C CYS A 63 12.73 -10.42 11.71
N PRO A 64 13.73 -9.53 11.56
CA PRO A 64 13.78 -8.27 12.31
C PRO A 64 12.52 -7.38 12.14
N HIS A 65 11.75 -7.60 11.07
CA HIS A 65 10.52 -6.87 10.74
C HIS A 65 9.22 -7.57 11.21
N GLY A 66 9.34 -8.58 12.09
CA GLY A 66 8.20 -9.35 12.62
C GLY A 66 7.98 -10.70 11.92
N PRO A 67 6.80 -11.32 12.14
CA PRO A 67 6.45 -12.63 11.62
C PRO A 67 6.58 -12.72 10.10
N CYS A 68 7.02 -13.88 9.63
CA CYS A 68 7.19 -14.16 8.20
C CYS A 68 5.92 -14.72 7.56
N LEU A 69 5.87 -14.59 6.24
CA LEU A 69 4.90 -15.27 5.39
C LEU A 69 5.44 -16.62 4.93
N LEU A 70 4.57 -17.62 4.78
CA LEU A 70 4.92 -18.92 4.24
C LEU A 70 4.62 -18.99 2.74
N PHE A 71 5.66 -19.24 1.96
CA PHE A 71 5.59 -19.37 0.51
C PHE A 71 5.74 -20.82 0.07
N ALA A 72 5.21 -21.12 -1.11
CA ALA A 72 5.47 -22.37 -1.82
C ALA A 72 5.65 -22.15 -3.32
N GLU A 73 6.41 -23.00 -3.98
CA GLU A 73 6.46 -23.03 -5.45
C GLU A 73 5.08 -23.36 -6.04
N ARG A 74 4.58 -22.53 -6.97
CA ARG A 74 3.20 -22.68 -7.51
C ARG A 74 2.94 -24.01 -8.20
N ASN A 75 3.93 -24.55 -8.92
CA ASN A 75 3.75 -25.75 -9.76
C ASN A 75 3.88 -27.07 -8.98
N SER A 76 4.70 -27.09 -7.93
CA SER A 76 5.07 -28.32 -7.24
C SER A 76 4.59 -28.33 -5.79
N ARG A 77 4.50 -27.14 -5.16
CA ARG A 77 4.43 -26.92 -3.71
C ARG A 77 5.42 -27.75 -2.88
N LYS A 78 6.44 -28.34 -3.53
CA LYS A 78 7.43 -29.23 -2.90
C LYS A 78 8.40 -28.44 -2.03
N ARG A 79 8.75 -27.23 -2.47
CA ARG A 79 9.56 -26.30 -1.70
C ARG A 79 8.64 -25.29 -1.04
N ARG A 80 8.78 -25.17 0.28
CA ARG A 80 8.10 -24.19 1.11
C ARG A 80 9.13 -23.43 1.93
N TRP A 81 8.95 -22.14 2.14
CA TRP A 81 9.86 -21.34 2.96
C TRP A 81 9.16 -20.16 3.61
N PHE A 82 9.65 -19.77 4.78
CA PHE A 82 9.30 -18.51 5.42
C PHE A 82 10.19 -17.40 4.91
N ALA A 83 9.61 -16.24 4.60
CA ALA A 83 10.36 -15.02 4.26
C ALA A 83 9.64 -13.75 4.75
N CYS A 84 10.38 -12.64 4.75
CA CYS A 84 9.92 -11.35 5.27
C CYS A 84 8.55 -10.94 4.70
N ALA A 85 7.64 -10.48 5.57
CA ALA A 85 6.36 -9.92 5.16
C ALA A 85 6.50 -8.52 4.52
N VAL A 86 7.46 -7.72 5.00
CA VAL A 86 7.65 -6.31 4.61
C VAL A 86 8.43 -6.18 3.30
N TYR A 87 9.67 -6.67 3.23
CA TYR A 87 10.58 -6.46 2.08
C TYR A 87 10.59 -7.60 1.07
N ARG A 88 10.46 -7.30 -0.23
CA ARG A 88 10.41 -8.32 -1.30
C ARG A 88 11.78 -8.65 -1.85
N SER A 89 12.71 -7.71 -1.76
CA SER A 89 14.10 -7.84 -2.17
C SER A 89 15.00 -8.36 -1.05
N VAL A 90 16.11 -8.99 -1.46
CA VAL A 90 17.16 -9.44 -0.54
C VAL A 90 17.92 -8.27 0.07
N GLU A 91 17.95 -7.14 -0.64
CA GLU A 91 18.52 -5.87 -0.21
C GLU A 91 17.76 -5.29 0.98
N GLY A 92 16.42 -5.38 0.98
CA GLY A 92 15.59 -4.95 2.10
C GLY A 92 15.59 -5.94 3.27
N CYS A 93 15.40 -7.24 3.00
CA CYS A 93 15.53 -8.27 4.04
C CYS A 93 15.81 -9.64 3.43
N ASN A 94 17.00 -10.19 3.68
CA ASN A 94 17.41 -11.51 3.17
C ASN A 94 16.98 -12.70 4.05
N PHE A 95 16.15 -12.48 5.07
CA PHE A 95 15.73 -13.55 5.98
C PHE A 95 14.89 -14.60 5.25
N ARG A 96 15.32 -15.86 5.33
CA ARG A 96 14.66 -17.01 4.74
C ARG A 96 14.87 -18.26 5.59
N VAL A 97 13.81 -19.04 5.78
CA VAL A 97 13.86 -20.36 6.43
C VAL A 97 13.12 -21.37 5.57
N ASP A 98 13.85 -22.29 4.92
CA ASP A 98 13.25 -23.36 4.13
C ASP A 98 12.66 -24.46 5.03
N VAL A 99 11.41 -24.85 4.73
CA VAL A 99 10.74 -25.96 5.39
C VAL A 99 11.33 -27.26 4.85
N ARG A 100 11.69 -28.19 5.74
CA ARG A 100 12.24 -29.49 5.35
C ARG A 100 11.19 -30.34 4.63
N THR A 101 11.67 -31.37 3.94
CA THR A 101 10.81 -32.34 3.23
C THR A 101 9.86 -33.11 4.16
N ASP A 102 10.23 -33.28 5.43
CA ASP A 102 9.40 -33.88 6.47
C ASP A 102 8.41 -32.88 7.11
N GLY A 103 8.35 -31.64 6.62
CA GLY A 103 7.51 -30.56 7.14
C GLY A 103 8.09 -29.82 8.34
N SER A 104 9.23 -30.26 8.90
CA SER A 104 9.83 -29.61 10.06
C SER A 104 10.59 -28.34 9.70
N LEU A 105 10.73 -27.45 10.68
CA LEU A 105 11.62 -26.29 10.58
C LEU A 105 13.05 -26.66 10.98
N PRO A 106 14.07 -26.15 10.26
CA PRO A 106 15.45 -26.25 10.71
C PRO A 106 15.68 -25.46 11.99
N LYS A 107 16.78 -25.77 12.69
CA LYS A 107 17.28 -24.86 13.71
C LYS A 107 17.82 -23.63 12.98
N PHE A 108 17.30 -22.46 13.31
CA PHE A 108 17.75 -21.18 12.78
C PHE A 108 18.01 -20.23 13.95
N ALA A 109 18.91 -19.26 13.74
CA ALA A 109 19.09 -18.18 14.70
C ALA A 109 17.88 -17.25 14.61
N VAL A 110 17.23 -16.99 15.75
CA VAL A 110 16.13 -16.03 15.82
C VAL A 110 16.75 -14.62 15.76
N PRO A 111 16.48 -13.83 14.70
CA PRO A 111 16.98 -12.47 14.61
C PRO A 111 16.36 -11.60 15.70
N GLN A 112 17.12 -10.61 16.17
CA GLN A 112 16.56 -9.59 17.05
C GLN A 112 15.59 -8.69 16.28
N PRO A 113 14.42 -8.37 16.84
CA PRO A 113 13.53 -7.36 16.26
C PRO A 113 14.24 -6.01 16.11
N LEU A 114 13.85 -5.24 15.09
CA LEU A 114 14.31 -3.86 14.99
C LEU A 114 13.75 -3.02 16.13
N THR A 115 14.60 -2.15 16.66
CA THR A 115 14.20 -1.08 17.58
C THR A 115 13.95 0.18 16.77
N PHE A 116 12.79 0.78 16.95
CA PHE A 116 12.45 2.04 16.32
C PHE A 116 12.42 3.13 17.38
N ASP A 117 13.01 4.26 17.04
CA ASP A 117 12.81 5.48 17.81
C ASP A 117 11.58 6.18 17.25
N TYR A 118 10.46 6.21 17.98
CA TYR A 118 9.19 6.72 17.45
C TYR A 118 9.01 8.23 17.63
N ARG A 119 9.61 8.86 18.67
CA ARG A 119 9.42 10.28 19.08
C ARG A 119 8.01 10.81 18.78
N TYR A 120 7.00 10.16 19.37
CA TYR A 120 5.60 10.44 19.10
C TYR A 120 5.24 11.93 19.22
N GLY A 121 4.64 12.48 18.16
CA GLY A 121 4.14 13.86 18.11
C GLY A 121 5.19 14.95 18.29
N GLU A 122 6.47 14.63 18.13
CA GLU A 122 7.57 15.58 18.35
C GLU A 122 7.58 16.71 17.30
N CYS A 123 7.23 16.41 16.04
CA CYS A 123 7.22 17.40 14.97
C CYS A 123 6.29 18.57 15.29
N ALA A 124 5.11 18.32 15.88
CA ALA A 124 4.19 19.38 16.28
C ALA A 124 4.83 20.34 17.28
N LYS A 125 5.54 19.82 18.29
CA LYS A 125 6.22 20.63 19.31
C LYS A 125 7.35 21.45 18.71
N GLN A 126 8.15 20.83 17.85
CA GLN A 126 9.27 21.48 17.17
C GLN A 126 8.80 22.57 16.21
N PHE A 127 7.76 22.30 15.43
CA PHE A 127 7.19 23.25 14.48
C PHE A 127 6.65 24.50 15.18
N GLU A 128 5.85 24.32 16.25
CA GLU A 128 5.32 25.43 17.04
C GLU A 128 6.42 26.25 17.72
N HIS A 129 7.49 25.59 18.18
CA HIS A 129 8.65 26.29 18.71
C HIS A 129 9.34 27.11 17.62
N LEU A 130 9.69 26.48 16.50
CA LEU A 130 10.43 27.12 15.42
C LEU A 130 9.64 28.25 14.75
N LYS A 131 8.32 28.12 14.56
CA LYS A 131 7.46 29.19 14.03
C LYS A 131 7.51 30.48 14.85
N LYS A 132 7.78 30.39 16.16
CA LYS A 132 7.90 31.57 17.04
C LYS A 132 9.21 32.33 16.86
N PHE A 133 10.29 31.63 16.50
CA PHE A 133 11.63 32.20 16.41
C PHE A 133 12.12 32.37 14.97
N HIS A 134 11.54 31.64 14.02
CA HIS A 134 11.92 31.61 12.63
C HIS A 134 10.70 31.76 11.73
N HIS A 135 10.84 32.57 10.68
CA HIS A 135 9.76 32.75 9.70
C HIS A 135 9.52 31.49 8.84
N TYR A 136 10.54 30.66 8.64
CA TYR A 136 10.48 29.46 7.80
C TYR A 136 10.92 28.22 8.57
N VAL A 137 10.03 27.23 8.63
CA VAL A 137 10.28 25.91 9.22
C VAL A 137 10.38 24.88 8.10
N PHE A 138 11.29 23.92 8.22
CA PHE A 138 11.47 22.83 7.27
C PHE A 138 11.39 21.49 8.01
N TYR A 139 11.09 20.40 7.30
CA TYR A 139 11.27 19.04 7.80
C TYR A 139 12.54 18.45 7.21
N CYS A 140 13.43 17.94 8.06
CA CYS A 140 14.64 17.25 7.64
C CYS A 140 14.38 15.75 7.50
N GLN A 141 14.58 15.20 6.30
CA GLN A 141 14.38 13.78 6.05
C GLN A 141 15.47 12.89 6.66
N ASN A 142 16.65 13.45 6.96
CA ASN A 142 17.75 12.72 7.58
C ASN A 142 17.61 12.64 9.11
N CYS A 143 17.21 13.75 9.74
CA CYS A 143 17.01 13.82 11.19
C CYS A 143 15.60 13.39 11.61
N GLU A 144 14.67 13.32 10.65
CA GLU A 144 13.25 13.05 10.85
C GLU A 144 12.56 14.03 11.81
N GLU A 145 12.88 15.32 11.68
CA GLU A 145 12.47 16.36 12.62
C GLU A 145 12.23 17.70 11.93
N CYS A 146 11.48 18.60 12.59
CA CYS A 146 11.31 19.97 12.12
C CYS A 146 12.53 20.81 12.52
N VAL A 147 13.06 21.60 11.58
CA VAL A 147 14.31 22.36 11.71
C VAL A 147 14.22 23.77 11.11
N SER A 148 15.10 24.66 11.55
CA SER A 148 15.43 25.91 10.84
C SER A 148 16.52 25.62 9.80
N LYS A 149 16.50 26.30 8.66
CA LYS A 149 17.52 26.15 7.61
C LYS A 149 18.88 26.77 8.00
N VAL A 150 18.89 27.76 8.88
CA VAL A 150 20.08 28.59 9.16
C VAL A 150 21.22 27.78 9.79
N ASP A 151 20.89 26.91 10.74
CA ASP A 151 21.88 26.17 11.55
C ASP A 151 21.87 24.66 11.25
N HIS A 152 21.40 24.28 10.06
CA HIS A 152 21.23 22.88 9.69
C HIS A 152 22.22 22.44 8.60
N PRO A 153 22.76 21.19 8.67
CA PRO A 153 23.67 20.69 7.66
C PRO A 153 23.10 20.79 6.24
N THR A 154 23.87 21.38 5.32
CA THR A 154 23.48 21.56 3.92
C THR A 154 23.43 20.25 3.13
N THR A 155 24.04 19.18 3.67
CA THR A 155 23.99 17.82 3.12
C THR A 155 22.68 17.12 3.39
N HIS A 156 21.84 17.63 4.30
CA HIS A 156 20.56 17.04 4.63
C HIS A 156 19.47 17.46 3.63
N THR A 157 18.55 16.54 3.36
CA THR A 157 17.41 16.80 2.49
C THR A 157 16.29 17.46 3.29
N LEU A 158 15.97 18.71 2.94
CA LEU A 158 14.92 19.50 3.59
C LEU A 158 13.66 19.54 2.73
N ARG A 159 12.50 19.43 3.38
CA ARG A 159 11.17 19.64 2.80
C ARG A 159 10.54 20.89 3.39
N GLY A 160 10.00 21.75 2.53
CA GLY A 160 9.39 23.02 2.92
C GLY A 160 9.85 24.21 2.08
N PRO A 161 9.60 25.44 2.54
CA PRO A 161 9.10 25.79 3.87
C PRO A 161 7.69 25.24 4.15
N LEU A 162 7.45 24.85 5.40
CA LEU A 162 6.20 24.26 5.86
C LEU A 162 5.24 25.33 6.37
N ASN A 163 3.98 25.23 5.92
CA ASN A 163 2.88 26.06 6.40
C ASN A 163 2.18 25.44 7.61
N ASP A 164 2.06 24.10 7.60
CA ASP A 164 1.47 23.28 8.66
C ASP A 164 2.10 21.87 8.64
N LEU A 165 1.58 21.00 9.49
CA LEU A 165 1.95 19.57 9.57
C LEU A 165 0.74 18.65 9.34
N ALA A 166 -0.35 19.17 8.76
CA ALA A 166 -1.61 18.44 8.61
C ALA A 166 -1.51 17.31 7.58
N HIS A 167 -0.53 17.38 6.67
CA HIS A 167 -0.34 16.42 5.58
C HIS A 167 1.04 15.74 5.55
N PRO A 168 1.39 14.90 6.55
CA PRO A 168 2.68 14.21 6.58
C PRO A 168 2.97 13.34 5.36
N SER A 169 1.96 12.81 4.68
CA SER A 169 2.07 12.08 3.41
C SER A 169 2.71 12.89 2.28
N GLN A 170 2.64 14.22 2.35
CA GLN A 170 3.27 15.16 1.42
C GLN A 170 4.64 15.65 1.91
N ILE A 171 4.96 15.44 3.19
CA ILE A 171 6.24 15.84 3.81
C ILE A 171 7.26 14.69 3.73
N LEU A 172 6.80 13.47 3.98
CA LEU A 172 7.63 12.28 3.94
C LEU A 172 7.88 11.87 2.49
N SER A 173 9.14 11.56 2.17
CA SER A 173 9.43 10.89 0.90
C SER A 173 8.85 9.48 0.94
N PRO A 174 8.22 8.99 -0.14
CA PRO A 174 7.72 7.62 -0.22
C PRO A 174 8.81 6.62 0.16
N VAL A 175 8.45 5.59 0.93
CA VAL A 175 9.35 4.46 1.14
C VAL A 175 9.31 3.66 -0.16
N SER A 176 10.18 3.99 -1.13
CA SER A 176 10.28 3.25 -2.38
C SER A 176 10.85 1.85 -2.08
N VAL A 177 9.98 0.87 -1.87
CA VAL A 177 10.37 -0.53 -1.65
C VAL A 177 10.29 -1.25 -3.00
N ASP A 178 11.45 -1.34 -3.65
CA ASP A 178 11.69 -1.99 -4.94
C ASP A 178 11.00 -1.30 -6.14
N GLU A 179 11.70 -1.25 -7.27
CA GLU A 179 11.41 -0.48 -8.50
C GLU A 179 10.09 -0.82 -9.24
N GLY A 180 9.08 -1.38 -8.56
CA GLY A 180 7.81 -1.81 -9.17
C GLY A 180 6.54 -1.47 -8.39
N GLU A 181 6.60 -0.76 -7.26
CA GLU A 181 5.42 -0.41 -6.46
C GLU A 181 5.51 1.06 -6.01
N ALA A 182 5.17 1.98 -6.92
CA ALA A 182 4.99 3.37 -6.53
C ALA A 182 3.92 3.47 -5.43
N GLN A 183 4.16 4.30 -4.41
CA GLN A 183 3.13 4.70 -3.47
C GLN A 183 2.17 5.62 -4.21
N TYR A 184 0.88 5.30 -4.16
CA TYR A 184 -0.17 6.12 -4.75
C TYR A 184 -0.97 6.77 -3.64
N TRP A 185 -1.35 8.02 -3.85
CA TRP A 185 -2.21 8.76 -2.93
C TRP A 185 -3.59 8.95 -3.54
N PHE A 186 -4.64 8.83 -2.74
CA PHE A 186 -5.97 9.19 -3.21
C PHE A 186 -6.04 10.67 -3.61
N SER A 187 -6.68 10.96 -4.73
CA SER A 187 -7.09 12.32 -5.06
C SER A 187 -8.10 12.87 -4.05
N ASP A 188 -8.17 14.19 -3.92
CA ASP A 188 -9.15 14.87 -3.07
C ASP A 188 -10.60 14.45 -3.35
N ASP A 189 -10.96 14.25 -4.62
CA ASP A 189 -12.29 13.77 -5.02
C ASP A 189 -12.57 12.39 -4.42
N SER A 190 -11.60 11.48 -4.49
CA SER A 190 -11.75 10.11 -3.97
C SER A 190 -11.78 10.07 -2.46
N ILE A 191 -10.99 10.91 -1.81
CA ILE A 191 -11.05 11.09 -0.35
C ILE A 191 -12.44 11.57 0.06
N LYS A 192 -12.98 12.60 -0.61
CA LYS A 192 -14.34 13.12 -0.33
C LYS A 192 -15.43 12.06 -0.50
N VAL A 193 -15.35 11.24 -1.55
CA VAL A 193 -16.31 10.14 -1.75
C VAL A 193 -16.26 9.16 -0.59
N ILE A 194 -15.06 8.77 -0.15
CA ILE A 194 -14.87 7.87 1.00
C ILE A 194 -15.44 8.53 2.27
N THR A 195 -15.07 9.77 2.58
CA THR A 195 -15.47 10.42 3.84
C THR A 195 -16.96 10.78 3.90
N ASN A 196 -17.57 11.12 2.76
CA ASN A 196 -19.02 11.29 2.66
C ASN A 196 -19.74 9.97 2.93
N ALA A 197 -19.28 8.86 2.33
CA ALA A 197 -19.86 7.55 2.60
C ALA A 197 -19.77 7.16 4.09
N LEU A 198 -18.64 7.44 4.74
CA LEU A 198 -18.48 7.21 6.18
C LEU A 198 -19.47 8.04 7.01
N THR A 199 -19.66 9.30 6.65
CA THR A 199 -20.55 10.23 7.35
C THR A 199 -22.03 9.85 7.16
N GLU A 200 -22.43 9.51 5.93
CA GLU A 200 -23.80 9.08 5.60
C GLU A 200 -24.17 7.75 6.26
N ASN A 201 -23.19 6.88 6.52
CA ASN A 201 -23.36 5.65 7.30
C ASN A 201 -23.16 5.87 8.81
N GLU A 202 -23.04 7.13 9.23
CA GLU A 202 -22.94 7.56 10.63
C GLU A 202 -21.86 6.79 11.41
N VAL A 203 -20.70 6.60 10.78
CA VAL A 203 -19.52 5.98 11.39
C VAL A 203 -18.98 6.88 12.50
N ASP A 204 -18.72 6.32 13.68
CA ASP A 204 -18.20 7.08 14.83
C ASP A 204 -16.66 7.17 14.82
N GLY A 205 -16.00 6.15 14.24
CA GLY A 205 -14.54 6.13 14.16
C GLY A 205 -13.98 5.30 13.01
N VAL A 206 -12.79 5.68 12.55
CA VAL A 206 -12.16 5.12 11.35
C VAL A 206 -10.76 4.62 11.67
N ILE A 207 -10.49 3.36 11.33
CA ILE A 207 -9.14 2.79 11.31
C ILE A 207 -8.61 2.93 9.89
N CYS A 208 -7.59 3.76 9.68
CA CYS A 208 -6.91 3.91 8.39
C CYS A 208 -5.72 2.95 8.35
N VAL A 209 -5.72 1.99 7.41
CA VAL A 209 -4.66 0.98 7.28
C VAL A 209 -3.90 1.21 5.98
N GLY A 210 -2.67 1.73 6.07
CA GLY A 210 -1.89 2.12 4.89
C GLY A 210 -2.48 3.30 4.12
N ALA A 211 -3.43 4.05 4.71
CA ALA A 211 -4.21 5.09 4.03
C ALA A 211 -4.01 6.49 4.67
N PRO A 212 -2.77 7.02 4.72
CA PRO A 212 -2.47 8.26 5.45
C PRO A 212 -3.22 9.48 4.89
N CYS A 213 -3.45 9.60 3.58
CA CYS A 213 -4.20 10.75 3.04
C CYS A 213 -5.66 10.79 3.53
N VAL A 214 -6.31 9.63 3.69
CA VAL A 214 -7.66 9.56 4.28
C VAL A 214 -7.59 9.92 5.75
N PHE A 215 -6.61 9.37 6.48
CA PHE A 215 -6.39 9.69 7.88
C PHE A 215 -6.25 11.20 8.10
N GLU A 216 -5.37 11.86 7.34
CA GLU A 216 -5.12 13.30 7.39
C GLU A 216 -6.38 14.12 7.18
N HIS A 217 -7.16 13.80 6.14
CA HIS A 217 -8.39 14.51 5.81
C HIS A 217 -9.45 14.42 6.93
N LEU A 218 -9.55 13.25 7.58
CA LEU A 218 -10.45 13.03 8.72
C LEU A 218 -10.14 13.90 9.95
N GLY A 219 -8.97 14.55 10.01
CA GLY A 219 -8.61 15.43 11.13
C GLY A 219 -9.48 16.67 11.25
N SER A 220 -10.19 17.02 10.18
CA SER A 220 -11.19 18.09 10.18
C SER A 220 -12.61 17.60 10.52
N SER A 221 -12.81 16.28 10.68
CA SER A 221 -14.11 15.66 10.94
C SER A 221 -14.37 15.46 12.42
N THR A 222 -15.62 15.15 12.77
CA THR A 222 -16.01 14.74 14.13
C THR A 222 -15.73 13.26 14.41
N MET A 223 -15.40 12.47 13.39
CA MET A 223 -15.11 11.04 13.53
C MET A 223 -13.75 10.86 14.22
N ARG A 224 -13.68 9.92 15.17
CA ARG A 224 -12.38 9.53 15.72
C ARG A 224 -11.58 8.80 14.65
N ARG A 225 -10.25 8.97 14.62
CA ARG A 225 -9.38 8.29 13.65
C ARG A 225 -8.19 7.60 14.34
N PHE A 226 -7.78 6.46 13.81
CA PHE A 226 -6.57 5.74 14.22
C PHE A 226 -5.86 5.20 13.00
N MET A 227 -4.54 5.35 12.92
CA MET A 227 -3.74 4.91 11.78
C MET A 227 -2.89 3.70 12.13
N LEU A 228 -2.94 2.71 11.25
CA LEU A 228 -2.09 1.53 11.25
C LEU A 228 -1.24 1.58 9.98
N ASP A 229 0.06 1.77 10.12
CA ASP A 229 0.98 1.83 8.98
C ASP A 229 2.29 1.10 9.29
N ILE A 230 2.93 0.59 8.24
CA ILE A 230 4.27 0.01 8.34
C ILE A 230 5.35 1.09 8.35
N ASP A 231 5.04 2.30 7.90
CA ASP A 231 5.94 3.44 7.96
C ASP A 231 5.88 4.12 9.34
N HIS A 232 6.77 3.70 10.24
CA HIS A 232 6.90 4.27 11.58
C HIS A 232 7.20 5.78 11.61
N ARG A 233 7.66 6.40 10.50
CA ARG A 233 8.00 7.84 10.48
C ARG A 233 6.76 8.72 10.69
N PHE A 234 5.56 8.21 10.43
CA PHE A 234 4.32 8.90 10.78
C PHE A 234 4.15 9.13 12.29
N ALA A 235 4.79 8.31 13.15
CA ALA A 235 4.77 8.52 14.60
C ALA A 235 5.32 9.90 14.99
N ARG A 236 6.25 10.47 14.22
CA ARG A 236 6.79 11.83 14.49
C ARG A 236 5.72 12.92 14.46
N PHE A 237 4.66 12.71 13.69
CA PHE A 237 3.60 13.67 13.45
C PHE A 237 2.37 13.44 14.33
N PHE A 238 2.11 12.20 14.72
CA PHE A 238 0.88 11.81 15.40
C PHE A 238 1.11 11.39 16.86
N SER A 239 0.06 11.47 17.67
CA SER A 239 0.10 11.03 19.06
C SER A 239 0.03 9.50 19.18
N THR A 240 0.40 8.96 20.35
CA THR A 240 0.26 7.52 20.62
C THR A 240 -1.20 7.05 20.53
N THR A 241 -2.17 7.93 20.76
CA THR A 241 -3.60 7.64 20.66
C THR A 241 -4.14 7.63 19.23
N GLU A 242 -3.32 7.99 18.24
CA GLU A 242 -3.71 8.15 16.84
C GLU A 242 -2.97 7.22 15.89
N PHE A 243 -1.86 6.61 16.30
CA PHE A 243 -1.01 5.80 15.44
C PHE A 243 -0.46 4.58 16.18
N ALA A 244 -0.34 3.45 15.47
CA ALA A 244 0.51 2.34 15.86
C ALA A 244 1.24 1.75 14.65
N HIS A 245 2.49 1.36 14.86
CA HIS A 245 3.32 0.71 13.85
C HIS A 245 2.84 -0.73 13.63
N TYR A 246 2.37 -1.02 12.41
CA TYR A 246 1.60 -2.23 12.11
C TYR A 246 1.94 -2.83 10.74
N SER A 247 2.09 -4.15 10.70
CA SER A 247 2.30 -4.93 9.47
C SER A 247 1.00 -5.59 9.01
N LEU A 248 0.40 -5.02 7.96
CA LEU A 248 -0.87 -5.49 7.38
C LEU A 248 -0.80 -6.94 6.89
N LEU A 249 0.31 -7.38 6.29
CA LEU A 249 0.35 -8.72 5.68
C LEU A 249 0.35 -9.87 6.69
N VAL A 250 0.66 -9.60 7.96
CA VAL A 250 0.73 -10.64 9.01
C VAL A 250 -0.10 -10.31 10.25
N ASN A 251 -0.92 -9.25 10.20
CA ASN A 251 -1.72 -8.76 11.33
C ASN A 251 -0.89 -8.60 12.62
N HIS A 252 0.18 -7.82 12.56
CA HIS A 252 1.14 -7.73 13.65
C HIS A 252 1.45 -6.27 14.02
N PHE A 253 1.28 -5.94 15.29
CA PHE A 253 1.76 -4.69 15.89
C PHE A 253 3.24 -4.84 16.22
N LEU A 254 4.07 -3.92 15.74
CA LEU A 254 5.51 -3.91 16.03
C LEU A 254 5.82 -3.33 17.41
N GLU A 255 4.87 -2.58 17.97
CA GLU A 255 4.92 -2.04 19.32
C GLU A 255 4.13 -2.93 20.27
N ILE A 256 4.68 -3.15 21.47
CA ILE A 256 4.09 -4.06 22.46
C ILE A 256 2.72 -3.60 22.96
N ASP A 257 2.44 -2.29 22.90
CA ASP A 257 1.20 -1.67 23.36
C ASP A 257 0.27 -1.23 22.20
N GLY A 258 0.64 -1.54 20.94
CA GLY A 258 -0.07 -1.04 19.76
C GLY A 258 -1.51 -1.57 19.69
N TYR A 259 -1.72 -2.83 20.09
CA TYR A 259 -3.04 -3.45 20.14
C TYR A 259 -3.92 -2.81 21.21
N GLU A 260 -3.37 -2.56 22.40
CA GLU A 260 -4.07 -1.93 23.52
C GLU A 260 -4.47 -0.49 23.19
N ARG A 261 -3.62 0.25 22.46
CA ARG A 261 -3.93 1.59 21.98
C ARG A 261 -5.07 1.59 20.96
N LEU A 262 -5.08 0.63 20.03
CA LEU A 262 -6.22 0.43 19.12
C LEU A 262 -7.50 0.06 19.89
N ALA A 263 -7.41 -0.84 20.86
CA ALA A 263 -8.55 -1.23 21.69
C ALA A 263 -9.11 -0.03 22.48
N GLY A 264 -8.22 0.81 23.04
CA GLY A 264 -8.59 2.04 23.72
C GLY A 264 -9.26 3.06 22.78
N PHE A 265 -8.78 3.18 21.55
CA PHE A 265 -9.42 3.98 20.51
C PHE A 265 -10.85 3.50 20.20
N LEU A 266 -11.06 2.19 20.07
CA LEU A 266 -12.37 1.61 19.75
C LEU A 266 -13.37 1.68 20.90
N ASN A 267 -12.89 1.82 22.14
CA ASN A 267 -13.75 1.86 23.32
C ASN A 267 -14.81 2.98 23.21
N GLY A 268 -16.07 2.61 23.37
CA GLY A 268 -17.22 3.53 23.30
C GLY A 268 -17.70 3.90 21.90
N LEU A 269 -17.07 3.42 20.81
CA LEU A 269 -17.63 3.53 19.46
C LEU A 269 -18.81 2.56 19.32
N LYS A 270 -19.85 2.96 18.56
CA LYS A 270 -20.92 2.04 18.15
C LYS A 270 -20.62 1.45 16.77
N ARG A 271 -20.19 2.30 15.83
CA ARG A 271 -19.83 1.96 14.46
C ARG A 271 -18.43 2.43 14.12
N ALA A 272 -17.63 1.53 13.58
CA ALA A 272 -16.33 1.82 13.05
C ALA A 272 -16.20 1.36 11.60
N ALA A 273 -15.28 1.97 10.86
CA ALA A 273 -14.89 1.50 9.54
C ALA A 273 -13.38 1.31 9.46
N ILE A 274 -12.95 0.27 8.77
CA ILE A 274 -11.56 0.15 8.30
C ILE A 274 -11.49 0.69 6.87
N VAL A 275 -10.67 1.70 6.64
CA VAL A 275 -10.30 2.15 5.29
C VAL A 275 -8.89 1.67 5.01
N CYS A 276 -8.75 0.79 4.02
CA CYS A 276 -7.47 0.17 3.67
C CYS A 276 -7.05 0.55 2.25
N ASP A 277 -5.82 1.04 2.13
CA ASP A 277 -5.13 1.22 0.86
C ASP A 277 -3.93 0.27 0.80
N PRO A 278 -4.16 -0.99 0.37
CA PRO A 278 -3.13 -2.01 0.40
C PRO A 278 -2.09 -1.78 -0.70
N PRO A 279 -0.83 -2.20 -0.48
CA PRO A 279 0.15 -2.25 -1.57
C PRO A 279 -0.36 -3.18 -2.67
N PHE A 280 -0.69 -2.63 -3.86
CA PHE A 280 -1.33 -3.37 -4.96
C PHE A 280 -0.54 -4.58 -5.42
N GLY A 281 0.77 -4.57 -5.19
CA GLY A 281 1.74 -5.63 -5.34
C GLY A 281 1.62 -6.86 -4.42
N ALA A 282 0.91 -6.74 -3.31
CA ALA A 282 0.93 -7.73 -2.25
C ALA A 282 -0.12 -8.85 -2.41
N PHE A 283 -0.04 -9.83 -1.50
CA PHE A 283 -0.90 -11.00 -1.51
C PHE A 283 -2.25 -10.66 -0.87
N MET A 284 -3.28 -10.48 -1.71
CA MET A 284 -4.62 -10.10 -1.27
C MET A 284 -5.21 -11.03 -0.20
N LYS A 285 -5.00 -12.35 -0.30
CA LYS A 285 -5.45 -13.30 0.73
C LYS A 285 -4.91 -12.94 2.12
N ALA A 286 -3.65 -12.49 2.22
CA ALA A 286 -3.05 -12.09 3.49
C ALA A 286 -3.71 -10.82 4.04
N ILE A 287 -3.89 -9.82 3.18
CA ILE A 287 -4.56 -8.55 3.52
C ILE A 287 -5.97 -8.81 4.07
N LEU A 288 -6.79 -9.56 3.32
CA LEU A 288 -8.17 -9.87 3.73
C LEU A 288 -8.20 -10.65 5.05
N THR A 289 -7.27 -11.60 5.23
CA THR A 289 -7.15 -12.35 6.49
C THR A 289 -6.89 -11.41 7.67
N SER A 290 -5.97 -10.45 7.52
CA SER A 290 -5.67 -9.48 8.57
C SER A 290 -6.85 -8.56 8.87
N LEU A 291 -7.51 -8.02 7.85
CA LEU A 291 -8.70 -7.17 8.02
C LEU A 291 -9.86 -7.94 8.67
N LYS A 292 -10.02 -9.22 8.33
CA LYS A 292 -10.99 -10.11 8.98
C LYS A 292 -10.64 -10.33 10.45
N LYS A 293 -9.37 -10.57 10.78
CA LYS A 293 -8.90 -10.73 12.17
C LYS A 293 -9.17 -9.48 13.00
N LEU A 294 -8.76 -8.31 12.51
CA LEU A 294 -9.03 -7.02 13.16
C LEU A 294 -10.52 -6.86 13.48
N ARG A 295 -11.40 -7.11 12.51
CA ARG A 295 -12.85 -7.09 12.74
C ARG A 295 -13.30 -8.08 13.80
N MET A 296 -12.84 -9.32 13.73
CA MET A 296 -13.24 -10.39 14.66
C MET A 296 -12.79 -10.11 16.09
N ASP A 297 -11.60 -9.54 16.27
CA ASP A 297 -11.05 -9.19 17.59
C ASP A 297 -11.94 -8.18 18.33
N PHE A 298 -12.66 -7.32 17.60
CA PHE A 298 -13.52 -6.27 18.16
C PHE A 298 -15.02 -6.42 17.87
N ALA A 299 -15.44 -7.52 17.22
CA ALA A 299 -16.82 -7.72 16.74
C ALA A 299 -17.89 -7.71 17.85
N LYS A 300 -17.51 -7.94 19.10
CA LYS A 300 -18.42 -7.88 20.26
C LYS A 300 -18.65 -6.46 20.78
N SER A 301 -17.75 -5.54 20.47
CA SER A 301 -17.71 -4.21 21.08
C SER A 301 -18.15 -3.10 20.12
N VAL A 302 -17.92 -3.29 18.82
CA VAL A 302 -18.17 -2.27 17.79
C VAL A 302 -18.61 -2.94 16.49
N GLU A 303 -19.61 -2.37 15.84
CA GLU A 303 -19.98 -2.78 14.48
C GLU A 303 -18.89 -2.27 13.52
N MET A 304 -18.31 -3.15 12.71
CA MET A 304 -17.14 -2.81 11.89
C MET A 304 -17.26 -3.24 10.43
N HIS A 305 -17.18 -2.27 9.53
CA HIS A 305 -17.21 -2.45 8.06
C HIS A 305 -15.86 -2.12 7.42
N ASN A 306 -15.63 -2.59 6.21
CA ASN A 306 -14.36 -2.39 5.49
C ASN A 306 -14.58 -1.67 4.17
N ILE A 307 -13.74 -0.70 3.86
CA ILE A 307 -13.56 -0.11 2.53
C ILE A 307 -12.13 -0.43 2.11
N ILE A 308 -11.94 -1.06 0.96
CA ILE A 308 -10.62 -1.40 0.43
C ILE A 308 -10.51 -0.86 -0.99
N ALA A 309 -9.52 -0.02 -1.25
CA ALA A 309 -9.18 0.37 -2.61
C ALA A 309 -8.34 -0.73 -3.26
N VAL A 310 -8.83 -1.32 -4.36
CA VAL A 310 -8.09 -2.36 -5.10
C VAL A 310 -8.21 -2.13 -6.61
N PRO A 311 -7.27 -2.65 -7.42
CA PRO A 311 -7.40 -2.62 -8.86
C PRO A 311 -8.62 -3.43 -9.30
N ILE A 312 -9.33 -2.98 -10.35
CA ILE A 312 -10.59 -3.58 -10.81
C ILE A 312 -10.50 -5.09 -11.09
N PHE A 313 -9.36 -5.57 -11.58
CA PHE A 313 -9.15 -7.00 -11.86
C PHE A 313 -9.00 -7.84 -10.60
N VAL A 314 -8.59 -7.23 -9.47
CA VAL A 314 -8.59 -7.86 -8.15
C VAL A 314 -10.01 -7.88 -7.57
N GLY A 315 -10.74 -6.76 -7.69
CA GLY A 315 -12.07 -6.59 -7.10
C GLY A 315 -13.04 -7.73 -7.45
N LYS A 316 -13.07 -8.18 -8.71
CA LYS A 316 -13.91 -9.30 -9.16
C LYS A 316 -13.65 -10.63 -8.43
N HIS A 317 -12.45 -10.81 -7.87
CA HIS A 317 -12.14 -12.01 -7.10
C HIS A 317 -12.61 -11.90 -5.64
N LEU A 318 -12.83 -10.68 -5.13
CA LEU A 318 -13.22 -10.42 -3.74
C LEU A 318 -14.72 -10.62 -3.47
N GLU A 319 -15.56 -10.70 -4.50
CA GLU A 319 -16.99 -11.02 -4.35
C GLU A 319 -17.19 -12.35 -3.60
N ARG A 320 -16.28 -13.31 -3.80
CA ARG A 320 -16.30 -14.61 -3.11
C ARG A 320 -15.96 -14.52 -1.62
N ASP A 321 -15.29 -13.44 -1.23
CA ASP A 321 -14.89 -13.14 0.15
C ASP A 321 -15.90 -12.20 0.84
N GLY A 322 -17.06 -11.96 0.23
CA GLY A 322 -18.15 -11.15 0.79
C GLY A 322 -17.96 -9.65 0.63
N TYR A 323 -17.20 -9.22 -0.39
CA TYR A 323 -17.04 -7.81 -0.75
C TYR A 323 -17.88 -7.46 -1.96
N ASP A 324 -18.60 -6.36 -1.89
CA ASP A 324 -19.28 -5.78 -3.05
C ASP A 324 -18.39 -4.69 -3.67
N MET A 325 -18.15 -4.79 -4.98
CA MET A 325 -17.39 -3.79 -5.71
C MET A 325 -18.31 -2.63 -6.10
N VAL A 326 -18.01 -1.43 -5.63
CA VAL A 326 -18.72 -0.21 -6.02
C VAL A 326 -18.23 0.25 -7.40
N ASP A 327 -19.15 0.73 -8.24
CA ASP A 327 -18.83 1.32 -9.55
C ASP A 327 -18.30 2.76 -9.40
N TYR A 328 -17.19 2.89 -8.66
CA TYR A 328 -16.46 4.14 -8.49
C TYR A 328 -14.98 3.91 -8.81
N THR A 329 -14.45 4.69 -9.75
CA THR A 329 -13.02 4.66 -10.06
C THR A 329 -12.28 5.60 -9.12
N VAL A 330 -11.56 5.01 -8.18
CA VAL A 330 -10.59 5.73 -7.36
C VAL A 330 -9.53 6.35 -8.26
N LYS A 331 -9.38 7.66 -8.21
CA LYS A 331 -8.27 8.36 -8.87
C LYS A 331 -7.13 8.49 -7.88
N ALA A 332 -5.95 8.03 -8.27
CA ALA A 332 -4.75 8.11 -7.47
C ALA A 332 -3.67 8.96 -8.16
N ILE A 333 -2.88 9.66 -7.35
CA ILE A 333 -1.77 10.52 -7.77
C ILE A 333 -0.49 9.83 -7.31
N GLU A 334 0.50 9.73 -8.19
CA GLU A 334 1.80 9.17 -7.81
C GLU A 334 2.44 10.05 -6.73
N ALA A 335 2.92 9.43 -5.64
CA ALA A 335 3.42 10.16 -4.48
C ALA A 335 4.63 11.08 -4.79
N GLY A 336 5.30 10.86 -5.92
CA GLY A 336 6.42 11.69 -6.40
C GLY A 336 6.02 12.86 -7.32
N LEU A 337 4.77 12.96 -7.75
CA LEU A 337 4.30 14.00 -8.69
C LEU A 337 3.62 15.20 -8.00
N LEU A 338 3.54 15.22 -6.66
CA LEU A 338 2.92 16.31 -5.88
C LEU A 338 3.84 17.51 -5.63
N PHE A 339 4.91 17.68 -6.39
CA PHE A 339 5.90 18.76 -6.19
C PHE A 339 6.12 19.59 -7.45
#